data_AF-A0AAD2JFS3-F1
#
_entry.id   AF-A0AAD2JFS3-F1
#
_cell.length_a   1.000
_cell.length_b   1.000
_cell.length_c   1.000
_cell.angle_alpha   90.00
_cell.angle_beta   90.00
_cell.angle_gamma   90.00
#
_symmetry.space_group_name_H-M   'P 1'
#
loop_
_entity.id
_entity.type
_entity.pdbx_description
1 polymer ?
#
loop_
_entity_poly.entity_id
_entity_poly.type
_entity_poly.pdbx_seq_one_letter_code
_entity_poly.pdbx_strand_id
1 'polypeptide(L)'
;MAQPATVGSDRARGLQRAEVWCNDCLHHAEISMDGLPDDLPVPDICLRYRCSKCGSKNLMSRGSINEHYEIVDRQIGRDQSIARKSGA
;
A
#
# COMPACT_ATOMS: atom_id res chain seq x y z
N MET A 1 9.28 -19.65 2.40
CA MET A 1 9.43 -18.18 2.30
C MET A 1 8.12 -17.64 1.74
N ALA A 2 7.47 -16.70 2.42
CA ALA A 2 6.25 -16.08 1.89
C ALA A 2 6.67 -15.07 0.81
N GLN A 3 6.00 -15.10 -0.34
CA GLN A 3 6.26 -14.12 -1.39
C GLN A 3 5.71 -12.75 -0.96
N PRO A 4 6.42 -11.65 -1.27
CA PRO A 4 5.92 -10.31 -1.00
C PRO A 4 4.66 -10.03 -1.81
N ALA A 5 3.84 -9.10 -1.32
CA ALA A 5 2.70 -8.59 -2.08
C ALA A 5 3.20 -7.91 -3.38
N THR A 6 2.42 -8.06 -4.44
CA THR A 6 2.62 -7.37 -5.71
C THR A 6 1.59 -6.24 -5.88
N VAL A 7 1.87 -5.30 -6.79
CA VAL A 7 0.93 -4.25 -7.18
C VAL A 7 -0.43 -4.84 -7.59
N GLY A 8 -0.44 -5.93 -8.36
CA GLY A 8 -1.68 -6.60 -8.77
C GLY A 8 -2.46 -7.18 -7.58
N SER A 9 -1.74 -7.77 -6.61
CA SER A 9 -2.38 -8.29 -5.40
C SER A 9 -2.96 -7.19 -4.50
N ASP A 10 -2.29 -6.02 -4.43
CA ASP A 10 -2.77 -4.86 -3.68
C ASP A 10 -3.98 -4.22 -4.38
N ARG A 11 -3.95 -4.06 -5.71
CA ARG A 11 -5.10 -3.61 -6.52
C ARG A 11 -6.31 -4.51 -6.36
N ALA A 12 -6.13 -5.83 -6.37
CA ALA A 12 -7.21 -6.79 -6.14
C ALA A 12 -7.87 -6.63 -4.77
N ARG A 13 -7.16 -6.06 -3.79
CA ARG A 13 -7.68 -5.73 -2.45
C ARG A 13 -8.31 -4.34 -2.38
N GLY A 14 -8.22 -3.55 -3.45
CA GLY A 14 -8.70 -2.16 -3.52
C GLY A 14 -7.68 -1.12 -3.10
N LEU A 15 -6.42 -1.51 -2.89
CA LEU A 15 -5.30 -0.58 -2.63
C LEU A 15 -4.82 0.00 -3.96
N GLN A 16 -4.56 1.29 -3.99
CA GLN A 16 -4.12 2.04 -5.18
C GLN A 16 -2.87 2.87 -4.92
N ARG A 17 -2.48 3.06 -3.65
CA ARG A 17 -1.34 3.88 -3.25
C ARG A 17 -0.27 3.07 -2.53
N ALA A 18 0.97 3.47 -2.75
CA ALA A 18 2.12 2.99 -2.00
C ALA A 18 2.75 4.15 -1.22
N GLU A 19 3.34 3.85 -0.07
CA GLU A 19 4.19 4.76 0.67
C GLU A 19 5.65 4.47 0.36
N VAL A 20 6.44 5.54 0.17
CA VAL A 20 7.88 5.47 -0.01
C VAL A 20 8.55 6.30 1.08
N TRP A 21 9.52 5.69 1.75
CA TRP A 21 10.33 6.30 2.81
C TRP A 21 11.79 6.34 2.40
N CYS A 22 12.45 7.47 2.65
CA CYS A 22 13.91 7.56 2.57
C CYS A 22 14.52 7.19 3.92
N ASN A 23 15.35 6.16 3.93
CA ASN A 23 16.00 5.68 5.16
C ASN A 23 17.08 6.64 5.68
N ASP A 24 17.61 7.52 4.83
CA ASP A 24 18.70 8.43 5.21
C ASP A 24 18.21 9.77 5.80
N CYS A 25 17.10 10.31 5.28
CA CYS A 25 16.59 11.62 5.71
C CYS A 25 15.15 11.61 6.23
N LEU A 26 14.55 10.41 6.32
CA LEU A 26 13.18 10.17 6.80
C LEU A 26 12.09 10.93 6.02
N HIS A 27 12.40 11.36 4.79
CA HIS A 27 11.40 11.94 3.93
C HIS A 27 10.41 10.85 3.46
N HIS A 28 9.12 11.14 3.61
CA HIS A 28 8.01 10.28 3.24
C HIS A 28 7.21 10.89 2.09
N ALA A 29 6.73 10.04 1.20
CA ALA A 29 5.77 10.39 0.17
C ALA A 29 4.81 9.23 -0.08
N GLU A 30 3.54 9.55 -0.36
CA GLU A 30 2.59 8.61 -0.98
C GLU A 30 2.66 8.76 -2.51
N ILE A 31 2.61 7.65 -3.22
CA ILE A 31 2.59 7.60 -4.67
C ILE A 31 1.39 6.76 -5.16
N SER A 32 0.85 7.11 -6.33
CA SER A 32 -0.10 6.23 -7.01
C SER A 32 0.63 5.02 -7.58
N MET A 33 0.01 3.85 -7.47
CA MET A 33 0.44 2.65 -8.18
C MET A 33 -0.04 2.62 -9.63
N ASP A 34 -0.78 3.62 -10.12
CA ASP A 34 -1.28 3.66 -11.50
C ASP A 34 -0.15 3.57 -12.52
N GLY A 35 -0.33 2.74 -13.55
CA GLY A 35 0.68 2.50 -14.58
C GLY A 35 1.85 1.61 -14.15
N LEU A 36 1.91 1.16 -12.89
CA LEU A 36 2.88 0.14 -12.47
C LEU A 36 2.42 -1.27 -12.92
N PRO A 37 3.37 -2.17 -13.27
CA PRO A 37 3.08 -3.56 -13.62
C PRO A 37 2.47 -4.35 -12.45
N ASP A 38 1.52 -5.23 -12.72
CA ASP A 38 0.84 -6.02 -11.68
C ASP A 38 1.73 -7.06 -10.99
N ASP A 39 2.78 -7.51 -11.68
CA ASP A 39 3.78 -8.45 -11.19
C ASP A 39 4.89 -7.78 -10.36
N LEU A 40 4.93 -6.44 -10.34
CA LEU A 40 5.92 -5.69 -9.58
C LEU A 40 5.73 -5.93 -8.07
N PRO A 41 6.75 -6.42 -7.34
CA PRO A 41 6.70 -6.50 -5.89
C PRO A 41 6.59 -5.11 -5.28
N VAL A 42 5.73 -4.94 -4.28
CA VAL A 42 5.54 -3.66 -3.58
C VAL A 42 6.85 -3.10 -2.99
N PRO A 43 7.75 -3.91 -2.40
CA PRO A 43 9.06 -3.43 -1.95
C PRO A 43 9.97 -2.90 -3.07
N ASP A 44 9.74 -3.31 -4.32
CA ASP A 44 10.57 -2.94 -5.48
C ASP A 44 10.09 -1.67 -6.18
N ILE A 45 8.94 -1.13 -5.77
CA ILE A 45 8.43 0.17 -6.23
C ILE A 45 9.48 1.27 -5.98
N CYS A 46 10.15 1.23 -4.83
CA CYS A 46 11.14 2.24 -4.44
C CYS A 46 12.34 2.34 -5.41
N LEU A 47 12.67 1.27 -6.13
CA LEU A 47 13.81 1.20 -7.06
C LEU A 47 13.68 2.15 -8.25
N ARG A 48 12.47 2.65 -8.51
CA ARG A 48 12.15 3.61 -9.58
C ARG A 48 12.42 5.07 -9.19
N TYR A 49 12.71 5.34 -7.92
CA TYR A 49 12.73 6.71 -7.39
C TYR A 49 14.07 7.09 -6.78
N ARG A 50 14.21 8.39 -6.51
CA ARG A 50 15.30 8.98 -5.76
C ARG A 50 14.72 10.00 -4.79
N CYS A 51 15.25 10.09 -3.57
CA CYS A 51 14.75 11.07 -2.61
C CYS A 51 14.93 12.49 -3.16
N SER A 52 13.83 13.25 -3.24
CA SER A 52 13.84 14.64 -3.70
C SER A 52 14.57 15.58 -2.74
N LYS A 53 14.67 15.22 -1.46
CA LYS A 53 15.28 16.05 -0.41
C LYS A 53 16.80 15.87 -0.29
N CYS A 54 17.28 14.62 -0.29
CA CYS A 54 18.71 14.31 -0.08
C CYS A 54 19.38 13.63 -1.28
N GLY A 55 18.63 13.22 -2.30
CA GLY A 55 19.19 12.51 -3.45
C GLY A 55 19.63 11.07 -3.14
N SER A 56 19.22 10.46 -2.03
CA SER A 56 19.54 9.05 -1.77
C SER A 56 18.70 8.07 -2.61
N LYS A 57 19.26 6.89 -2.85
CA LYS A 57 18.57 5.70 -3.38
C LYS A 57 18.24 4.67 -2.30
N ASN A 58 18.62 4.92 -1.05
CA ASN A 58 18.28 4.08 0.11
C ASN A 58 16.81 4.31 0.51
N LEU A 59 15.91 3.76 -0.29
CA LEU A 59 14.47 3.93 -0.18
C LEU A 59 13.80 2.59 0.17
N MET A 60 12.70 2.67 0.90
CA MET A 60 11.83 1.54 1.21
C MET A 60 10.41 1.88 0.74
N SER A 61 9.72 0.93 0.11
CA SER A 61 8.30 1.07 -0.22
C SER A 61 7.43 0.01 0.44
N ARG A 62 6.18 0.39 0.73
CA ARG A 62 5.12 -0.49 1.23
C ARG A 62 3.76 -0.05 0.67
N GLY A 63 2.73 -0.90 0.77
CA GLY A 63 1.36 -0.50 0.46
C GLY A 63 0.86 0.59 1.43
N SER A 64 -0.06 1.45 0.99
CA SER A 64 -0.56 2.54 1.81
C SER A 64 -1.26 2.01 3.06
N ILE A 65 -0.73 2.35 4.23
CA ILE A 65 -1.31 1.94 5.50
C ILE A 65 -2.66 2.64 5.73
N ASN A 66 -2.81 3.85 5.21
CA ASN A 66 -4.06 4.62 5.29
C ASN A 66 -5.17 3.90 4.50
N GLU A 67 -4.93 3.54 3.24
CA GLU A 67 -5.91 2.79 2.45
C GLU A 67 -6.20 1.42 3.06
N HIS A 68 -5.19 0.76 3.61
CA HIS A 68 -5.37 -0.52 4.29
C HIS A 68 -6.38 -0.41 5.45
N TYR A 69 -6.25 0.59 6.32
CA TYR A 69 -7.18 0.80 7.41
C TYR A 69 -8.58 1.22 6.94
N GLU A 70 -8.68 2.06 5.91
CA GLU A 70 -9.98 2.43 5.32
C GLU A 70 -10.75 1.20 4.80
N ILE A 71 -10.06 0.25 4.19
CA ILE A 71 -10.65 -1.01 3.72
C ILE A 71 -11.07 -1.89 4.91
N VAL A 72 -10.20 -2.04 5.91
CA VAL A 72 -10.49 -2.85 7.12
C VAL A 72 -11.70 -2.29 7.87
N ASP A 73 -11.77 -0.98 8.08
CA ASP A 73 -12.90 -0.33 8.75
C ASP A 73 -14.21 -0.55 7.99
N ARG A 74 -14.16 -0.47 6.66
CA ARG A 74 -15.33 -0.75 5.81
C ARG A 74 -15.79 -2.20 5.91
N GLN A 75 -14.86 -3.15 5.99
CA GLN A 75 -15.17 -4.57 6.16
C GLN A 75 -15.79 -4.85 7.54
N ILE A 76 -15.16 -4.34 8.60
CA ILE A 76 -15.66 -4.46 9.98
C ILE A 76 -17.06 -3.85 10.11
N GLY A 77 -17.32 -2.69 9.52
CA GLY A 77 -18.64 -2.06 9.50
C GLY A 77 -19.70 -2.86 8.72
N ARG A 78 -19.30 -3.51 7.61
CA ARG A 78 -20.18 -4.40 6.84
C ARG A 78 -20.55 -5.66 7.62
N ASP A 79 -19.57 -6.28 8.28
CA ASP A 79 -19.79 -7.50 9.06
C ASP A 79 -20.74 -7.24 10.23
N GLN A 80 -20.58 -6.10 10.92
CA GLN A 80 -21.54 -5.66 11.96
C GLN A 80 -22.95 -5.41 11.41
N SER A 81 -23.06 -4.89 10.19
CA SER A 81 -24.35 -4.63 9.54
C SER A 81 -25.06 -5.92 9.12
N ILE A 82 -24.32 -6.94 8.68
CA ILE A 82 -24.86 -8.28 8.37
C ILE A 82 -25.31 -8.97 9.66
N ALA A 83 -24.47 -8.98 10.70
CA ALA A 83 -24.80 -9.58 11.99
C ALA A 83 -26.08 -9.00 12.61
N ARG A 84 -26.32 -7.69 12.46
CA ARG A 84 -27.55 -7.03 12.93
C ARG A 84 -28.81 -7.45 12.15
N LYS A 85 -28.68 -7.83 10.87
CA LYS A 85 -29.82 -8.24 10.03
C LYS A 85 -30.24 -9.70 10.23
N SER A 86 -29.34 -10.56 10.72
CA SER A 86 -29.60 -12.00 10.93
C SER A 86 -30.33 -12.34 12.23
N GLY A 87 -30.67 -11.34 13.06
CA GLY A 87 -31.35 -11.50 14.34
C GLY A 87 -32.83 -11.12 14.34
N ALA A 88 -33.48 -11.08 13.18
CA ALA A 88 -34.91 -10.77 13.00
C ALA A 88 -35.68 -11.98 12.46
#